data_AF-A0A1J4KE70-F1
#
_entry.id   AF-A0A1J4KE70-F1
#
_cell.length_a   1.000
_cell.length_b   1.000
_cell.length_c   1.000
_cell.angle_alpha   90.00
_cell.angle_beta   90.00
_cell.angle_gamma   90.00
#
_symmetry.space_group_name_H-M   'P 1'
#
loop_
_entity.id
_entity.type
_entity.pdbx_description
1 polymer ?
#
loop_
_entity_poly.entity_id
_entity_poly.type
_entity_poly.pdbx_seq_one_letter_code
_entity_poly.pdbx_strand_id
1 'polypeptide(L)' 'MDEVLETISTSISLVYKGKVTAENIVQQIDLLYLLLDETIEQGFIFEGDPEVVAARAMLKNDNAFAGKGIRNMNGF' A
#
# COMPACT_ATOMS: atom_id res chain seq x y z
N MET A 1 -4.42 -7.32 18.76
CA MET A 1 -5.16 -6.25 18.04
C MET A 1 -4.24 -5.05 17.84
N ASP A 2 -3.47 -4.68 18.85
CA ASP A 2 -2.49 -3.59 18.81
C ASP A 2 -1.43 -3.78 17.71
N GLU A 3 -0.92 -5.00 17.53
CA GLU A 3 0.08 -5.33 16.51
C GLU A 3 -0.38 -4.97 15.09
N VAL A 4 -1.61 -5.31 14.70
CA VAL A 4 -2.14 -4.97 13.35
C VAL A 4 -2.18 -3.47 13.12
N LEU A 5 -2.67 -2.73 14.12
CA LEU A 5 -2.78 -1.28 14.04
C LEU A 5 -1.40 -0.62 14.01
N GLU A 6 -0.45 -1.16 14.77
CA GLU A 6 0.95 -0.70 14.78
C GLU A 6 1.64 -0.97 13.44
N THR A 7 1.49 -2.17 12.87
CA THR A 7 2.03 -2.52 11.56
C THR A 7 1.44 -1.64 10.46
N ILE A 8 0.12 -1.41 10.43
CA ILE A 8 -0.53 -0.53 9.45
C ILE A 8 -0.08 0.92 9.63
N SER A 9 -0.10 1.44 10.85
CA SER A 9 0.28 2.83 11.13
C SER A 9 1.73 3.12 10.75
N THR A 10 2.63 2.18 11.07
CA THR A 10 4.05 2.32 10.76
C THR A 10 4.31 2.19 9.26
N SER A 11 3.71 1.22 8.59
CA SER A 11 3.85 1.04 7.14
C SER A 11 3.26 2.20 6.33
N ILE A 12 2.13 2.78 6.75
CA ILE A 12 1.60 4.05 6.21
C ILE A 12 2.65 5.16 6.38
N SER A 13 3.22 5.32 7.57
CA SER A 13 4.22 6.36 7.81
C SER A 13 5.46 6.20 6.91
N LEU A 14 5.91 4.97 6.68
CA LEU A 14 7.04 4.66 5.79
C LEU A 14 6.73 5.03 4.34
N VAL A 15 5.59 4.58 3.82
CA VAL A 15 5.21 4.77 2.42
C VAL A 15 4.88 6.23 2.10
N TYR A 16 4.16 6.91 2.98
CA TYR A 16 3.81 8.32 2.82
C TYR A 16 4.94 9.27 3.28
N LYS A 17 6.12 8.74 3.65
CA LYS A 17 7.30 9.51 4.08
C LYS A 17 6.98 10.50 5.20
N GLY A 18 6.15 10.08 6.15
CA GLY A 18 5.67 10.89 7.27
C GLY A 18 4.61 11.95 6.94
N LYS A 19 4.19 12.11 5.67
CA LYS A 19 3.13 13.04 5.25
C LYS A 19 1.76 12.37 5.26
N VAL A 20 1.33 11.94 6.45
CA VAL A 20 0.04 11.24 6.63
C VAL A 20 -1.08 12.27 6.86
N THR A 21 -1.56 12.85 5.76
CA THR A 21 -2.75 13.72 5.76
C THR A 21 -3.89 13.04 5.00
N ALA A 22 -5.14 13.39 5.33
CA ALA A 22 -6.30 12.86 4.60
C ALA A 22 -6.20 13.12 3.09
N GLU A 23 -5.70 14.29 2.68
CA GLU A 23 -5.50 14.63 1.27
C GLU A 23 -4.49 13.69 0.60
N ASN A 24 -3.34 13.43 1.23
CA ASN A 24 -2.33 12.56 0.65
C ASN A 24 -2.80 11.10 0.56
N ILE A 25 -3.54 10.62 1.55
CA ILE A 25 -4.14 9.28 1.54
C ILE A 25 -5.15 9.16 0.41
N VAL A 26 -6.05 10.13 0.25
CA VAL A 26 -7.06 10.10 -0.82
C VAL A 26 -6.42 10.13 -2.21
N GLN A 27 -5.35 10.89 -2.40
CA GLN A 27 -4.61 10.93 -3.67
C GLN A 27 -3.96 9.59 -4.05
N GLN A 28 -3.68 8.72 -3.08
CA GLN A 28 -3.02 7.43 -3.27
C GLN A 28 -3.80 6.29 -2.59
N ILE A 29 -5.12 6.32 -2.67
CA ILE A 29 -5.98 5.38 -1.93
C ILE A 29 -5.71 3.91 -2.31
N ASP A 30 -5.34 3.63 -3.55
CA ASP A 30 -4.93 2.31 -4.01
C ASP A 30 -3.77 1.74 -3.17
N LEU A 31 -2.81 2.59 -2.80
CA LEU A 31 -1.66 2.23 -1.99
C LEU A 31 -2.03 1.89 -0.55
N LEU A 32 -3.06 2.55 0.01
CA LEU A 32 -3.61 2.17 1.31
C LEU A 32 -4.24 0.77 1.25
N TYR A 33 -4.98 0.45 0.19
CA TYR A 33 -5.55 -0.90 0.04
C TYR A 33 -4.47 -1.97 -0.10
N LEU A 34 -3.38 -1.67 -0.79
CA LEU A 34 -2.23 -2.58 -0.87
C LEU A 34 -1.57 -2.83 0.49
N LEU A 35 -1.43 -1.78 1.32
CA LEU A 35 -0.92 -1.93 2.68
C LEU A 35 -1.84 -2.83 3.53
N LEU A 36 -3.16 -2.65 3.42
CA LEU A 36 -4.14 -3.49 4.13
C LEU A 36 -4.11 -4.95 3.68
N ASP A 37 -3.99 -5.19 2.36
CA ASP A 37 -3.89 -6.53 1.76
C ASP A 37 -2.62 -7.27 2.21
N GLU A 38 -1.49 -6.55 2.33
CA GLU A 38 -0.24 -7.13 2.82
C GLU A 38 -0.23 -7.36 4.33
N THR A 39 -0.99 -6.60 5.11
CA THR A 39 -1.08 -6.82 6.57
C THR A 39 -2.12 -7.87 6.95
N ILE A 40 -3.27 -7.92 6.28
CA ILE A 40 -4.40 -8.75 6.66
C ILE A 40 -4.82 -9.65 5.50
N GLU A 41 -4.79 -10.96 5.73
CA GLU A 41 -5.30 -11.96 4.79
C GLU A 41 -6.40 -12.80 5.46
N GLN A 42 -7.58 -12.85 4.83
CA GLN A 42 -8.73 -13.65 5.30
C GLN A 42 -9.13 -13.41 6.77
N GLY A 43 -8.87 -12.22 7.29
CA GLY A 43 -9.16 -11.82 8.67
C GLY A 43 -8.06 -12.15 9.68
N PHE A 44 -6.93 -12.67 9.23
CA PHE A 44 -5.74 -12.94 10.04
C PHE A 44 -4.60 -11.98 9.67
N ILE A 45 -3.66 -11.79 10.60
CA ILE A 45 -2.41 -11.09 10.31
C ILE A 45 -1.62 -11.97 9.33
N PHE A 46 -1.31 -11.43 8.16
CA PHE A 46 -0.47 -12.09 7.17
C PHE A 46 1.00 -11.72 7.38
N GLU A 47 1.28 -10.41 7.50
CA GLU A 47 2.61 -9.87 7.75
C GLU A 47 2.55 -8.86 8.89
N GLY A 48 3.40 -9.05 9.90
CA GLY A 48 3.50 -8.19 11.08
C GLY A 48 4.63 -7.16 10.98
N ASP A 49 5.60 -7.38 10.09
CA ASP A 49 6.72 -6.45 9.90
C ASP A 49 6.32 -5.27 8.98
N PRO A 50 6.27 -4.03 9.50
CA PRO A 50 5.87 -2.87 8.72
C PRO A 50 6.81 -2.54 7.56
N GLU A 51 8.10 -2.89 7.65
CA GLU A 51 9.07 -2.65 6.57
C GLU A 51 8.80 -3.60 5.40
N VAL A 52 8.47 -4.86 5.69
CA VAL A 52 8.11 -5.86 4.68
C VAL A 52 6.81 -5.47 3.98
N VAL A 53 5.78 -5.07 4.75
CA VAL A 53 4.50 -4.59 4.22
C VAL A 53 4.72 -3.39 3.29
N ALA A 54 5.46 -2.38 3.74
CA ALA A 54 5.74 -1.18 2.95
C ALA A 54 6.49 -1.51 1.65
N ALA A 55 7.50 -2.38 1.70
CA ALA A 55 8.26 -2.78 0.53
C ALA A 55 7.39 -3.50 -0.52
N ARG A 56 6.56 -4.45 -0.09
CA ARG A 56 5.67 -5.20 -1.00
C ARG A 56 4.60 -4.31 -1.61
N ALA A 57 3.98 -3.43 -0.82
CA ALA A 57 2.99 -2.49 -1.30
C ALA A 57 3.57 -1.54 -2.36
N MET A 58 4.79 -1.04 -2.16
CA MET A 58 5.48 -0.20 -3.15
C MET A 58 5.80 -0.95 -4.45
N LEU A 59 6.28 -2.19 -4.37
CA LEU A 59 6.51 -3.02 -5.56
C LEU A 59 5.21 -3.29 -6.35
N LYS A 60 4.12 -3.59 -5.65
CA LYS A 60 2.80 -3.78 -6.27
C LYS A 60 2.29 -2.48 -6.90
N ASN A 61 2.49 -1.33 -6.26
CA ASN A 61 2.10 -0.02 -6.78
C ASN A 61 2.86 0.35 -8.06
N ASP A 62 4.18 0.13 -8.10
CA ASP A 62 5.00 0.38 -9.28
C ASP A 62 4.59 -0.51 -10.47
N ASN A 63 4.29 -1.79 -10.20
CA ASN A 63 3.78 -2.72 -11.21
C ASN A 63 2.37 -2.34 -11.71
N ALA A 64 1.50 -1.83 -10.83
CA ALA A 64 0.18 -1.33 -11.20
C ALA A 64 0.29 -0.11 -12.14
N PHE A 65 1.28 0.75 -11.94
CA PHE A 65 1.56 1.88 -12.82
C PHE A 65 2.06 1.41 -14.20
N ALA A 66 2.97 0.43 -14.24
CA ALA A 66 3.46 -0.17 -15.49
C ALA A 66 2.31 -0.78 -16.34
N GLY A 67 1.33 -1.42 -15.70
CA GLY A 67 0.16 -1.99 -16.37
C GLY A 67 -0.83 -0.94 -16.91
N LYS A 68 -0.97 0.23 -16.27
CA LYS A 68 -1.80 1.34 -16.77
C LYS A 68 -1.22 1.98 -18.05
N GLY A 69 0.11 2.03 -18.19
CA GLY A 69 0.77 2.56 -19.39
C GLY A 69 0.51 1.75 -20.66
N ILE A 70 0.34 0.43 -20.53
CA ILE A 70 0.09 -0.47 -21.67
C ILE A 70 -1.33 -0.32 -22.23
N ARG A 71 -2.32 0.00 -21.37
CA ARG A 71 -3.72 0.19 -21.83
C ARG A 71 -3.92 1.45 -22.69
N ASN A 72 -3.06 2.46 -22.56
CA ASN A 72 -3.15 3.69 -23.36
C ASN A 72 -2.47 3.60 -24.74
N MET A 73 -1.77 2.51 -25.07
CA MET A 73 -1.10 2.35 -26.37
C MET A 73 -1.93 1.59 -27.43
N ASN A 74 -3.14 1.11 -27.07
CA ASN A 74 -4.02 0.38 -28.00
C ASN A 74 -5.18 1.22 -28.56
N GLY A 75 -5.09 2.56 -28.48
CA GLY A 75 -6.02 3.47 -29.14
C GLY A 75 -5.36 4.09 -30.39
N PHE A 76 -5.30 3.32 -31.47
CA PHE A 76 -5.14 3.85 -32.84
C PHE A 76 -6.50 3.84 -33.54
#